data_AF-A0A1Y3S135-F1
#
_entry.id   AF-A0A1Y3S135-F1
#
_cell.length_a   1.000
_cell.length_b   1.000
_cell.length_c   1.000
_cell.angle_alpha   90.00
_cell.angle_beta   90.00
_cell.angle_gamma   90.00
#
_symmetry.space_group_name_H-M   'P 1'
#
loop_
_entity.id
_entity.type
_entity.pdbx_description
1 polymer ?
#
loop_
_entity_poly.entity_id
_entity_poly.type
_entity_poly.pdbx_seq_one_letter_code
_entity_poly.pdbx_strand_id
1 'polypeptide(L)'
;MESRKEVTRRLSELVEKRITGRNMVWSREVPFDKGTSSERRVDYVAFRPFMPEQRVEPSSLELGTFEFYEIKSCIADFESGHGLTFEGDENYLVT
;
A
#
# COMPACT_ATOMS: atom_id res chain seq x y z
N MET A 1 8.57 -26.03 0.05
CA MET A 1 7.53 -24.99 -0.11
C MET A 1 7.83 -23.92 0.91
N GLU A 2 7.91 -22.66 0.50
CA GLU A 2 7.97 -21.54 1.44
C GLU A 2 6.67 -21.53 2.27
N SER A 3 6.79 -21.23 3.55
CA SER A 3 5.63 -21.04 4.42
C SER A 3 4.91 -19.74 4.04
N ARG A 4 3.61 -19.66 4.31
CA ARG A 4 2.81 -18.45 4.11
C ARG A 4 3.48 -17.21 4.74
N LYS A 5 4.04 -17.37 5.94
CA LYS A 5 4.75 -16.31 6.66
C LYS A 5 6.02 -15.83 5.94
N GLU A 6 6.78 -16.75 5.35
CA GLU A 6 7.97 -16.40 4.56
C GLU A 6 7.60 -15.67 3.28
N VAL A 7 6.54 -16.10 2.59
CA VAL A 7 6.00 -15.41 1.41
C VAL A 7 5.55 -14.00 1.77
N THR A 8 4.72 -13.83 2.82
CA THR A 8 4.30 -12.50 3.29
C THR A 8 5.51 -11.61 3.59
N ARG A 9 6.50 -12.11 4.35
CA ARG A 9 7.71 -11.34 4.67
C ARG A 9 8.45 -10.91 3.40
N ARG A 10 8.66 -11.84 2.46
CA ARG A 10 9.36 -11.55 1.21
C ARG A 10 8.62 -10.52 0.36
N LEU A 11 7.30 -10.63 0.22
CA LEU A 11 6.49 -9.67 -0.52
C LEU A 11 6.50 -8.29 0.15
N SER A 12 6.38 -8.25 1.49
CA SER A 12 6.56 -7.02 2.29
C SER A 12 7.90 -6.34 1.97
N GLU A 13 9.00 -7.08 2.01
CA GLU A 13 10.34 -6.54 1.73
C GLU A 13 10.45 -5.97 0.30
N LEU A 14 9.80 -6.60 -0.68
CA LEU A 14 9.78 -6.12 -2.06
C LEU A 14 8.96 -4.83 -2.22
N VAL A 15 7.82 -4.74 -1.53
CA VAL A 15 6.99 -3.52 -1.50
C VAL A 15 7.76 -2.38 -0.86
N GLU A 16 8.31 -2.61 0.33
CA GLU A 16 9.10 -1.62 1.08
C GLU A 16 10.30 -1.11 0.26
N LYS A 17 11.01 -2.03 -0.42
CA LYS A 17 12.11 -1.67 -1.32
C LYS A 17 11.64 -0.82 -2.50
N ARG A 18 10.49 -1.14 -3.10
CA ARG A 18 9.91 -0.37 -4.22
C ARG A 18 9.52 1.04 -3.81
N ILE A 19 8.69 1.18 -2.76
CA ILE A 19 8.16 2.48 -2.34
C ILE A 19 9.27 3.38 -1.79
N THR A 20 10.24 2.81 -1.07
CA THR A 20 11.43 3.55 -0.61
C THR A 20 12.31 3.96 -1.79
N GLY A 21 12.55 3.05 -2.75
CA GLY A 21 13.32 3.36 -3.96
C GLY A 21 12.68 4.41 -4.87
N ARG A 22 11.39 4.71 -4.66
CA ARG A 22 10.63 5.78 -5.34
C ARG A 22 10.53 7.07 -4.51
N ASN A 23 11.24 7.17 -3.39
CA ASN A 23 11.20 8.30 -2.45
C ASN A 23 9.77 8.64 -1.97
N MET A 24 8.92 7.62 -1.81
CA MET A 24 7.57 7.81 -1.29
C MET A 24 7.60 7.87 0.24
N VAL A 25 6.70 8.65 0.82
CA VAL A 25 6.42 8.61 2.27
C VAL A 25 5.40 7.51 2.50
N TRP A 26 5.63 6.60 3.45
CA TRP A 26 4.75 5.45 3.60
C TRP A 26 4.63 4.97 5.04
N SER A 27 3.56 4.20 5.29
CA SER A 27 3.33 3.50 6.55
C SER A 27 2.76 2.11 6.28
N ARG A 28 2.86 1.23 7.28
CA ARG A 28 2.40 -0.16 7.25
C ARG A 28 1.23 -0.35 8.20
N GLU A 29 0.36 -1.32 7.91
CA GLU A 29 -0.78 -1.75 8.73
C GLU A 29 -1.72 -0.56 9.05
N VAL A 30 -2.07 0.23 8.04
CA VAL A 30 -2.76 1.52 8.23
C VAL A 30 -4.25 1.29 8.45
N PRO A 31 -4.82 1.67 9.60
CA PRO A 31 -6.24 1.55 9.86
C PRO A 31 -7.02 2.70 9.19
N PHE A 32 -8.16 2.36 8.62
CA PHE A 32 -9.16 3.30 8.07
C PHE A 32 -10.49 3.11 8.79
N ASP A 33 -11.25 4.20 8.93
CA ASP A 33 -12.58 4.21 9.55
C ASP A 33 -12.62 3.57 10.94
N LYS A 34 -11.52 3.74 11.69
CA LYS A 34 -11.32 3.17 13.02
C LYS A 34 -12.48 3.52 13.95
N GLY A 35 -13.06 2.51 14.59
CA GLY A 35 -14.19 2.67 15.51
C GLY A 35 -15.56 2.80 14.83
N THR A 36 -15.66 2.53 13.52
CA THR A 36 -16.93 2.47 12.79
C THR A 36 -17.22 1.03 12.31
N SER A 37 -18.41 0.79 11.77
CA SER A 37 -18.76 -0.49 11.14
C SER A 37 -17.96 -0.78 9.86
N SER A 38 -17.28 0.22 9.30
CA SER A 38 -16.51 0.13 8.05
C SER A 38 -15.00 0.02 8.30
N GLU A 39 -14.59 -0.21 9.56
CA GLU A 39 -13.18 -0.31 9.94
C GLU A 39 -12.46 -1.36 9.08
N ARG A 40 -11.35 -0.93 8.48
CA ARG A 40 -10.48 -1.76 7.64
C ARG A 40 -9.03 -1.41 7.87
N ARG A 41 -8.13 -2.25 7.36
CA ARG A 41 -6.69 -2.03 7.43
C ARG A 41 -6.08 -2.33 6.07
N VAL A 42 -5.26 -1.41 5.60
CA VAL A 42 -4.46 -1.57 4.38
C VAL A 42 -3.03 -1.94 4.79
N ASP A 43 -2.45 -2.95 4.15
CA ASP A 43 -1.12 -3.45 4.52
C ASP A 43 -0.04 -2.36 4.34
N TYR A 44 -0.05 -1.61 3.23
CA TYR A 44 0.79 -0.42 3.05
C TYR A 44 0.05 0.72 2.35
N VAL A 45 0.26 1.92 2.85
CA VAL A 45 -0.15 3.17 2.21
C VAL A 45 1.09 4.00 1.94
N ALA A 46 1.27 4.40 0.69
CA ALA A 46 2.40 5.21 0.26
C ALA A 46 1.89 6.46 -0.49
N PHE A 47 2.50 7.61 -0.19
CA PHE A 47 2.21 8.88 -0.82
C PHE A 47 3.39 9.33 -1.68
N ARG A 48 3.11 9.67 -2.94
CA ARG A 48 4.07 10.22 -3.89
C ARG A 48 3.68 11.65 -4.25
N PRO A 49 4.45 12.67 -3.81
CA PRO A 49 4.20 14.05 -4.21
C PRO A 49 4.34 14.21 -5.73
N PHE A 50 3.54 15.09 -6.31
CA PHE A 50 3.67 15.49 -7.71
C PHE A 50 4.80 16.51 -7.87
N MET A 51 5.96 16.05 -8.35
CA MET A 51 7.16 16.89 -8.50
C MET A 51 7.58 17.03 -9.97
N PRO A 52 6.84 17.80 -10.78
CA PRO A 52 7.31 18.17 -12.11
C PRO A 52 8.63 18.93 -11.97
N GLU A 53 9.59 18.62 -12.85
CA GLU A 53 10.94 19.22 -12.82
C GLU A 53 11.69 19.08 -11.47
N GLN A 54 11.31 18.09 -10.63
CA GLN A 54 11.90 17.84 -9.32
C GLN A 54 11.75 19.01 -8.32
N ARG A 55 10.73 19.85 -8.48
CA ARG A 55 10.40 20.93 -7.54
C ARG A 55 9.32 20.48 -6.55
N VAL A 56 9.43 20.96 -5.32
CA VAL A 56 8.41 20.79 -4.28
C VAL A 56 7.68 22.11 -4.10
N GLU A 57 6.41 22.11 -4.43
CA GLU A 57 5.50 23.25 -4.28
C GLU A 57 4.28 22.83 -3.47
N PRO A 58 3.46 23.76 -2.94
CA PRO A 58 2.21 23.39 -2.28
C PRO A 58 1.30 22.51 -3.16
N SER A 59 1.27 22.78 -4.48
CA SER A 59 0.55 21.98 -5.47
C SER A 59 1.07 20.53 -5.57
N SER A 60 2.33 20.26 -5.20
CA SER A 60 2.89 18.92 -5.19
C SER A 60 2.20 18.00 -4.19
N LEU A 61 1.62 18.55 -3.12
CA LEU A 61 0.83 17.78 -2.16
C LEU A 61 -0.58 17.52 -2.70
N GLU A 62 -1.24 18.57 -3.21
CA GLU A 62 -2.61 18.50 -3.74
C GLU A 62 -2.74 17.59 -4.96
N LEU A 63 -1.71 17.56 -5.82
CA LEU A 63 -1.67 16.73 -7.03
C LEU A 63 -0.94 15.41 -6.80
N GLY A 64 -0.50 15.14 -5.57
CA GLY A 64 0.17 13.89 -5.23
C GLY A 64 -0.75 12.67 -5.37
N THR A 65 -0.15 11.48 -5.32
CA THR A 65 -0.85 10.22 -5.54
C THR A 65 -0.67 9.30 -4.33
N PHE A 66 -1.77 8.75 -3.83
CA PHE A 66 -1.77 7.66 -2.87
C PHE A 66 -1.77 6.31 -3.57
N GLU A 67 -0.78 5.48 -3.27
CA GLU A 67 -0.66 4.10 -3.71
C GLU A 67 -0.93 3.17 -2.52
N PHE A 68 -1.93 2.30 -2.65
CA PHE A 68 -2.30 1.32 -1.63
C PHE A 68 -1.84 -0.08 -2.07
N TYR A 69 -1.27 -0.84 -1.14
CA TYR A 69 -0.76 -2.19 -1.41
C TYR A 69 -1.34 -3.21 -0.42
N GLU A 70 -1.76 -4.35 -0.95
CA GLU A 70 -2.39 -5.45 -0.23
C GLU A 70 -1.67 -6.77 -0.55
N ILE A 71 -1.12 -7.43 0.49
CA ILE A 71 -0.29 -8.62 0.31
C ILE A 71 -1.15 -9.89 0.31
N LYS A 72 -1.04 -10.65 -0.77
CA LYS A 72 -1.73 -11.93 -0.98
C LYS A 72 -0.72 -13.06 -1.06
N SER A 73 -0.48 -13.70 0.08
CA SER A 73 0.56 -14.74 0.19
C SER A 73 0.12 -16.13 -0.30
N CYS A 74 -1.17 -16.30 -0.61
CA CYS A 74 -1.73 -17.51 -1.21
C CYS A 74 -3.09 -17.23 -1.87
N ILE A 75 -3.63 -18.22 -2.59
CA ILE A 75 -4.93 -18.11 -3.24
C ILE A 75 -6.07 -17.84 -2.26
N ALA A 76 -6.02 -18.43 -1.06
CA ALA A 76 -7.03 -18.19 -0.04
C ALA A 76 -7.04 -16.74 0.44
N ASP A 77 -5.88 -16.07 0.49
CA ASP A 77 -5.81 -14.64 0.84
C ASP A 77 -6.43 -13.77 -0.25
N PHE A 78 -6.24 -14.16 -1.51
CA PHE A 78 -6.81 -13.48 -2.67
C PHE A 78 -8.34 -13.61 -2.70
N GLU A 79 -8.87 -14.80 -2.43
CA GLU A 79 -10.30 -15.09 -2.48
C GLU A 79 -11.07 -14.67 -1.21
N SER A 80 -10.37 -14.31 -0.13
CA SER A 80 -11.00 -13.98 1.17
C SER A 80 -11.89 -12.74 1.16
N GLY A 81 -11.80 -11.88 0.13
CA GLY A 81 -12.51 -10.60 0.09
C GLY A 81 -11.92 -9.51 1.00
N HIS A 82 -11.10 -9.87 1.99
CA HIS A 82 -10.37 -8.92 2.82
C HIS A 82 -9.30 -8.19 2.02
N GLY A 83 -9.06 -6.91 2.29
CA GLY A 83 -8.04 -6.13 1.57
C GLY A 83 -8.33 -5.98 0.07
N LEU A 84 -9.61 -6.01 -0.32
CA LEU A 84 -10.09 -5.64 -1.66
C LEU A 84 -10.86 -4.32 -1.64
N THR A 85 -10.81 -3.61 -0.52
CA THR A 85 -11.44 -2.31 -0.30
C THR A 85 -10.45 -1.21 -0.67
N PHE A 86 -10.32 -1.01 -1.97
CA PHE A 86 -9.38 -0.10 -2.61
C PHE A 86 -9.93 1.32 -2.69
N GLU A 87 -9.24 2.25 -2.02
CA GLU A 87 -9.60 3.68 -2.01
C GLU A 87 -8.39 4.59 -2.28
N GLY A 88 -7.22 4.01 -2.57
CA GLY A 88 -6.10 4.79 -3.08
C GLY A 88 -6.37 5.28 -4.51
N ASP A 89 -5.62 6.29 -4.95
CA ASP A 89 -5.62 6.70 -6.36
C ASP A 89 -5.12 5.55 -7.25
N GLU A 90 -4.11 4.82 -6.76
CA GLU A 90 -3.61 3.59 -7.34
C GLU A 90 -3.64 2.45 -6.32
N ASN A 91 -3.99 1.24 -6.76
CA ASN A 91 -4.23 0.11 -5.88
C ASN A 91 -3.56 -1.16 -6.42
N TYR A 92 -2.82 -1.85 -5.56
CA TYR A 92 -1.98 -2.97 -5.95
C TYR A 92 -2.23 -4.21 -5.07
N LEU A 93 -2.51 -5.33 -5.72
CA LEU A 93 -2.41 -6.66 -5.12
C LEU A 93 -1.01 -7.21 -5.37
N VAL A 94 -0.35 -7.64 -4.30
CA VAL A 94 1.04 -8.14 -4.34
C VAL A 94 1.04 -9.63 -4.04
N THR A 95 1.56 -10.43 -4.99
CA THR A 95 1.59 -11.91 -4.95
C THR A 95 2.97 -12.46 -5.30
#